data_AF-A0A356HXU6-F1
#
_entry.id   AF-A0A356HXU6-F1
#
_cell.length_a   1.000
_cell.length_b   1.000
_cell.length_c   1.000
_cell.angle_alpha   90.00
_cell.angle_beta   90.00
_cell.angle_gamma   90.00
#
_symmetry.space_group_name_H-M   'P 1'
#
loop_
_entity.id
_entity.type
_entity.pdbx_description
1 polymer ?
#
loop_
_entity_poly.entity_id
_entity_poly.type
_entity_poly.pdbx_seq_one_letter_code
_entity_poly.pdbx_strand_id
1 'polypeptide(L)'
;MPKRKIFLICCILNLFCFVMDISSVLAYEWYFSYPGTRAMGMAGAFIAQADDSSAIWYNPAGLRQKGLTIVDFTADYGEIPKTDNSGNYGKSNEPKFLSLAGYYEKWSVGISYFKPYNISINIPDIPTGSRRNTPIGIVDNSIGFVTFAAARKFGEEDSLSLGVSVDYPSESDKEKEYEGTKHMFRTSKGFRPSIGMLYNLLEGLSNN
;
A
#
# COMPACT_ATOMS: atom_id res chain seq x y z
N MET A 1 -38.82 4.82 -4.39
CA MET A 1 -38.07 5.25 -5.61
C MET A 1 -37.53 4.02 -6.31
N PRO A 2 -37.67 3.86 -7.64
CA PRO A 2 -37.27 2.62 -8.31
C PRO A 2 -35.75 2.44 -8.30
N LYS A 3 -35.28 1.27 -7.87
CA LYS A 3 -33.86 0.88 -7.64
C LYS A 3 -32.91 1.27 -8.79
N ARG A 4 -33.43 1.37 -10.02
CA ARG A 4 -32.74 1.83 -11.24
C ARG A 4 -32.27 3.29 -11.20
N LYS A 5 -32.98 4.18 -10.49
CA LYS A 5 -32.61 5.59 -10.32
C LYS A 5 -31.46 5.76 -9.31
N ILE A 6 -31.41 4.93 -8.27
CA ILE A 6 -30.33 4.94 -7.26
C ILE A 6 -29.02 4.47 -7.90
N PHE A 7 -29.06 3.38 -8.69
CA PHE A 7 -27.89 2.88 -9.43
C PHE A 7 -27.31 3.93 -10.39
N LEU A 8 -28.18 4.61 -11.16
CA LEU A 8 -27.76 5.68 -12.08
C LEU A 8 -27.17 6.89 -11.34
N ILE A 9 -27.73 7.27 -10.19
CA ILE A 9 -27.18 8.35 -9.37
C ILE A 9 -25.80 7.96 -8.82
N CYS A 10 -25.60 6.72 -8.37
CA CYS A 10 -24.28 6.25 -7.91
C CYS A 10 -23.23 6.23 -9.04
N CYS A 11 -23.61 5.84 -10.26
CA CYS A 11 -22.72 5.89 -11.42
C CYS A 11 -22.35 7.33 -11.82
N ILE A 12 -23.31 8.26 -11.79
CA ILE A 12 -23.07 9.66 -12.10
C ILE A 12 -22.23 10.35 -11.01
N LEU A 13 -22.44 10.01 -9.73
CA LEU A 13 -21.62 10.52 -8.62
C LEU A 13 -20.17 10.02 -8.72
N ASN A 14 -19.96 8.75 -9.09
CA ASN A 14 -18.62 8.21 -9.33
C ASN A 14 -17.91 8.92 -10.49
N LEU A 15 -18.64 9.19 -11.58
CA LEU A 15 -18.12 9.91 -12.73
C LEU A 15 -17.78 11.37 -12.40
N PHE A 16 -18.56 12.02 -11.52
CA PHE A 16 -18.32 13.40 -11.09
C PHE A 16 -17.14 13.52 -10.11
N CYS A 17 -16.94 12.53 -9.22
CA CYS A 17 -15.75 12.49 -8.35
C CYS A 17 -14.46 12.26 -9.15
N PHE A 18 -14.51 11.56 -10.28
CA PHE A 18 -13.33 11.31 -11.13
C PHE A 18 -12.79 12.58 -11.82
N VAL A 19 -13.58 13.66 -11.90
CA VAL A 19 -13.22 14.91 -12.61
C VAL A 19 -12.59 15.96 -11.69
N MET A 20 -12.61 15.76 -10.37
CA MET A 20 -12.19 16.79 -9.38
C MET A 20 -10.71 16.71 -8.93
N ASP A 21 -9.92 15.74 -9.39
CA ASP A 21 -8.49 15.64 -9.07
C ASP A 21 -7.60 16.03 -10.27
N ILE A 22 -7.36 17.33 -10.45
CA ILE A 22 -6.32 17.86 -11.38
C ILE A 22 -5.17 18.54 -10.61
N SER A 23 -5.15 18.44 -9.28
CA SER A 23 -3.97 18.85 -8.52
C SER A 23 -2.89 17.79 -8.70
N SER A 24 -1.93 18.05 -9.58
CA SER A 24 -0.73 17.25 -9.79
C SER A 24 0.13 17.22 -8.53
N VAL A 25 -0.30 16.45 -7.52
CA VAL A 25 0.63 15.83 -6.59
C VAL A 25 1.33 14.79 -7.44
N LEU A 26 2.59 15.07 -7.80
CA LEU A 26 3.50 14.08 -8.36
C LEU A 26 3.76 13.03 -7.27
N ALA A 27 2.76 12.17 -7.02
CA ALA A 27 2.93 10.94 -6.27
C ALA A 27 3.65 9.98 -7.21
N TYR A 28 4.97 9.92 -7.09
CA TYR A 28 5.77 8.92 -7.76
C TYR A 28 5.50 7.58 -7.06
N GLU A 29 4.48 6.86 -7.50
CA GLU A 29 4.14 5.53 -6.98
C GLU A 29 5.07 4.48 -7.59
N TRP A 30 6.26 4.32 -7.00
CA TRP A 30 7.07 3.12 -7.20
C TRP A 30 6.51 1.96 -6.35
N TYR A 31 5.45 1.29 -6.80
CA TYR A 31 4.93 0.10 -6.11
C TYR A 31 5.02 -1.15 -6.99
N PHE A 32 6.02 -1.99 -6.74
CA PHE A 32 6.15 -3.32 -7.36
C PHE A 32 5.72 -4.47 -6.44
N SER A 33 5.05 -4.19 -5.32
CA SER A 33 4.68 -5.23 -4.36
C SER A 33 3.27 -5.07 -3.82
N TYR A 34 2.51 -6.16 -3.88
CA TYR A 34 1.23 -6.35 -3.22
C TYR A 34 1.50 -6.89 -1.80
N PRO A 35 1.28 -6.12 -0.72
CA PRO A 35 1.36 -6.67 0.64
C PRO A 35 0.28 -7.71 0.88
N GLY A 36 0.55 -8.71 1.69
CA GLY A 36 -0.34 -9.82 2.01
C GLY A 36 -0.21 -10.99 1.02
N THR A 37 0.02 -12.19 1.56
CA THR A 37 0.10 -13.44 0.78
C THR A 37 -1.13 -13.70 -0.10
N ARG A 38 -2.35 -13.47 0.41
CA ARG A 38 -3.60 -13.68 -0.34
C ARG A 38 -3.75 -12.70 -1.48
N ALA A 39 -3.50 -11.41 -1.22
CA ALA A 39 -3.52 -10.39 -2.26
C ALA A 39 -2.46 -10.65 -3.34
N MET A 40 -1.26 -11.11 -2.95
CA MET A 40 -0.20 -11.51 -3.88
C MET A 40 -0.62 -12.71 -4.74
N GLY A 41 -1.26 -13.72 -4.15
CA GLY A 41 -1.83 -14.86 -4.88
C GLY A 41 -2.92 -14.48 -5.88
N MET A 42 -3.57 -13.34 -5.68
CA MET A 42 -4.56 -12.75 -6.59
C MET A 42 -3.98 -11.67 -7.53
N ALA A 43 -2.65 -11.56 -7.61
CA ALA A 43 -1.96 -10.52 -8.40
C ALA A 43 -2.44 -9.08 -8.08
N GLY A 44 -2.77 -8.82 -6.81
CA GLY A 44 -3.28 -7.53 -6.34
C GLY A 44 -4.78 -7.32 -6.49
N ALA A 45 -5.52 -8.25 -7.10
CA ALA A 45 -6.98 -8.17 -7.27
C ALA A 45 -7.73 -8.50 -5.97
N PHE A 46 -7.54 -7.69 -4.92
CA PHE A 46 -7.97 -8.01 -3.56
C PHE A 46 -8.94 -6.99 -2.92
N ILE A 47 -9.09 -5.79 -3.48
CA ILE A 47 -9.82 -4.66 -2.86
C ILE A 47 -11.23 -5.01 -2.34
N ALA A 48 -12.01 -5.76 -3.11
CA ALA A 48 -13.38 -6.13 -2.75
C ALA A 48 -13.47 -7.44 -1.96
N GLN A 49 -12.40 -8.23 -1.94
CA GLN A 49 -12.28 -9.50 -1.22
C GLN A 49 -11.48 -9.36 0.07
N ALA A 50 -10.98 -8.16 0.38
CA ALA A 50 -10.03 -7.90 1.44
C ALA A 50 -10.54 -8.33 2.82
N ASP A 51 -10.36 -9.60 3.16
CA ASP A 51 -10.98 -10.32 4.25
C ASP A 51 -9.92 -10.98 5.15
N ASP A 52 -8.74 -10.38 5.23
CA ASP A 52 -7.65 -10.69 6.16
C ASP A 52 -7.02 -9.39 6.72
N SER A 53 -6.00 -9.50 7.58
CA SER A 53 -5.34 -8.32 8.17
C SER A 53 -4.61 -7.45 7.12
N SER A 54 -4.37 -7.93 5.90
CA SER A 54 -3.84 -7.10 4.82
C SER A 54 -4.86 -6.10 4.27
N ALA A 55 -6.15 -6.24 4.60
CA ALA A 55 -7.20 -5.28 4.29
C ALA A 55 -6.90 -3.86 4.75
N ILE A 56 -6.07 -3.69 5.81
CA ILE A 56 -5.57 -2.39 6.28
C ILE A 56 -4.98 -1.55 5.13
N TRP A 57 -4.27 -2.19 4.19
CA TRP A 57 -3.63 -1.54 3.05
C TRP A 57 -4.56 -1.38 1.85
N TYR A 58 -5.39 -2.38 1.55
CA TYR A 58 -6.22 -2.37 0.34
C TYR A 58 -7.54 -1.63 0.53
N ASN A 59 -8.27 -1.97 1.58
CA ASN A 59 -9.59 -1.43 1.86
C ASN A 59 -9.90 -1.63 3.35
N PRO A 60 -9.74 -0.59 4.19
CA PRO A 60 -9.98 -0.71 5.63
C PRO A 60 -11.38 -1.22 6.00
N ALA A 61 -12.41 -1.01 5.16
CA ALA A 61 -13.74 -1.59 5.39
C ALA A 61 -13.74 -3.13 5.30
N GLY A 62 -12.79 -3.70 4.57
CA GLY A 62 -12.53 -5.13 4.43
C GLY A 62 -12.14 -5.82 5.72
N LEU A 63 -11.58 -5.08 6.69
CA LEU A 63 -11.39 -5.61 8.05
C LEU A 63 -12.68 -6.21 8.60
N ARG A 64 -13.85 -5.70 8.19
CA ARG A 64 -15.11 -6.27 8.69
C ARG A 64 -15.77 -7.30 7.75
N GLN A 65 -15.10 -7.78 6.70
CA GLN A 65 -15.63 -8.89 5.91
C GLN A 65 -15.79 -10.19 6.71
N LYS A 66 -16.70 -11.05 6.24
CA LYS A 66 -16.93 -12.38 6.81
C LYS A 66 -15.76 -13.27 6.41
N GLY A 67 -15.04 -13.84 7.37
CA GLY A 67 -13.85 -14.67 7.12
C GLY A 67 -12.73 -14.48 8.14
N LEU A 68 -12.69 -13.32 8.79
CA LEU A 68 -11.71 -13.00 9.82
C LEU A 68 -12.04 -13.61 11.18
N THR A 69 -11.06 -14.30 11.77
CA THR A 69 -11.04 -14.71 13.19
C THR A 69 -10.96 -13.49 14.10
N ILE A 70 -11.25 -13.65 15.41
CA ILE A 70 -11.23 -12.54 16.41
C ILE A 70 -9.91 -11.75 16.38
N VAL A 71 -8.81 -12.43 16.07
CA VAL A 71 -7.50 -11.83 15.78
C VAL A 71 -6.98 -12.47 14.50
N ASP A 72 -6.40 -11.66 13.62
CA ASP A 72 -5.77 -12.10 12.38
C ASP A 72 -4.38 -11.48 12.25
N PHE A 73 -3.43 -12.27 11.75
CA PHE A 73 -2.03 -11.88 11.60
C PHE A 73 -1.49 -12.32 10.25
N THR A 74 -0.83 -11.40 9.54
CA THR A 74 -0.20 -11.64 8.24
C THR A 74 1.25 -11.21 8.31
N ALA A 75 2.16 -12.06 7.81
CA ALA A 75 3.57 -11.75 7.69
C ALA A 75 4.11 -12.20 6.33
N ASP A 76 4.75 -11.29 5.62
CA ASP A 76 5.40 -11.55 4.35
C ASP A 76 6.90 -11.34 4.49
N TYR A 77 7.65 -12.36 4.07
CA TYR A 77 9.10 -12.34 3.96
C TYR A 77 9.46 -12.60 2.50
N GLY A 78 10.30 -11.76 1.90
CA GLY A 78 10.60 -11.92 0.49
C GLY A 78 11.78 -11.09 0.00
N GLU A 79 12.09 -11.31 -1.27
CA GLU A 79 13.19 -10.66 -1.96
C GLU A 79 12.82 -9.19 -2.28
N ILE A 80 13.74 -8.29 -1.96
CA ILE A 80 13.75 -6.92 -2.43
C ILE A 80 14.98 -6.75 -3.35
N PRO A 81 14.81 -6.24 -4.59
CA PRO A 81 15.94 -6.00 -5.48
C PRO A 81 16.93 -5.03 -4.84
N LYS A 82 18.20 -5.40 -4.79
CA LYS A 82 19.27 -4.57 -4.21
C LYS A 82 20.46 -4.58 -5.16
N THR A 83 20.98 -3.44 -5.56
CA THR A 83 22.22 -3.39 -6.34
C THR A 83 23.40 -3.21 -5.40
N ASP A 84 24.48 -3.96 -5.59
CA ASP A 84 25.73 -3.79 -4.82
C ASP A 84 26.58 -2.64 -5.37
N ASN A 85 27.65 -2.24 -4.65
CA ASN A 85 28.56 -1.15 -5.06
C ASN A 85 29.34 -1.41 -6.37
N SER A 86 29.18 -2.59 -6.98
CA SER A 86 29.86 -2.99 -8.22
C SER A 86 28.89 -3.04 -9.42
N GLY A 87 27.64 -2.61 -9.25
CA GLY A 87 26.64 -2.64 -10.31
C GLY A 87 25.95 -3.99 -10.48
N ASN A 88 26.20 -4.97 -9.60
CA ASN A 88 25.52 -6.26 -9.69
C ASN A 88 24.13 -6.18 -9.05
N TYR A 89 23.14 -6.68 -9.79
CA TYR A 89 21.80 -6.92 -9.25
C TYR A 89 21.84 -8.09 -8.27
N GLY A 90 21.68 -7.78 -6.99
CA GLY A 90 21.49 -8.72 -5.89
C GLY A 90 20.04 -8.72 -5.39
N LYS A 91 19.80 -9.59 -4.41
CA LYS A 91 18.51 -9.70 -3.72
C LYS A 91 18.76 -9.74 -2.22
N SER A 92 17.97 -9.01 -1.46
CA SER A 92 17.97 -9.08 0.01
C SER A 92 16.65 -9.68 0.47
N ASN A 93 16.71 -10.69 1.34
CA ASN A 93 15.51 -11.28 1.93
C ASN A 93 15.17 -10.54 3.22
N GLU A 94 14.07 -9.80 3.21
CA GLU A 94 13.68 -8.95 4.32
C GLU A 94 12.17 -9.08 4.59
N PRO A 95 11.71 -8.86 5.84
CA PRO A 95 10.28 -8.72 6.11
C PRO A 95 9.73 -7.53 5.31
N LYS A 96 8.74 -7.80 4.46
CA LYS A 96 8.10 -6.80 3.59
C LYS A 96 6.82 -6.29 4.20
N PHE A 97 6.04 -7.16 4.83
CA PHE A 97 4.75 -6.81 5.38
C PHE A 97 4.52 -7.54 6.69
N LEU A 98 3.99 -6.84 7.69
CA LEU A 98 3.52 -7.39 8.94
C LEU A 98 2.20 -6.70 9.25
N SER A 99 1.15 -7.45 9.57
CA SER A 99 -0.15 -6.87 9.90
C SER A 99 -0.85 -7.67 10.98
N LEU A 100 -1.48 -6.95 11.91
CA LEU A 100 -2.29 -7.49 12.97
C LEU A 100 -3.63 -6.75 13.00
N ALA A 101 -4.73 -7.49 12.98
CA ALA A 101 -6.07 -6.95 13.09
C ALA A 101 -6.88 -7.69 14.18
N GLY A 102 -7.72 -6.94 14.88
CA GLY A 102 -8.58 -7.46 15.95
C GLY A 102 -10.02 -6.99 15.80
N TYR A 103 -10.94 -7.81 16.28
CA TYR A 103 -12.38 -7.63 16.11
C TYR A 103 -13.12 -7.63 17.43
N TYR A 104 -14.04 -6.69 17.56
CA TYR A 104 -14.96 -6.64 18.70
C TYR A 104 -16.32 -6.12 18.24
N GLU A 105 -17.33 -6.98 18.29
CA GLU A 105 -18.70 -6.71 17.84
C GLU A 105 -18.75 -6.15 16.40
N LYS A 106 -19.18 -4.90 16.25
CA LYS A 106 -19.29 -4.20 14.96
C LYS A 106 -18.02 -3.43 14.59
N TRP A 107 -17.02 -3.41 15.46
CA TRP A 107 -15.77 -2.69 15.26
C TRP A 107 -14.62 -3.63 14.92
N SER A 108 -13.68 -3.08 14.17
CA SER A 108 -12.40 -3.70 13.83
C SER A 108 -11.33 -2.64 13.90
N VAL A 109 -10.16 -3.03 14.39
CA VAL A 109 -8.97 -2.17 14.42
C VAL A 109 -7.77 -2.98 13.98
N GLY A 110 -6.79 -2.31 13.40
CA GLY A 110 -5.58 -2.98 12.96
C GLY A 110 -4.39 -2.05 12.87
N ILE A 111 -3.22 -2.67 12.86
CA ILE A 111 -1.93 -2.02 12.62
C ILE A 111 -1.15 -2.85 11.61
N SER A 112 -0.47 -2.18 10.68
CA SER A 112 0.46 -2.85 9.77
C SER A 112 1.75 -2.07 9.57
N TYR A 113 2.81 -2.80 9.27
CA TYR A 113 4.06 -2.30 8.74
C TYR A 113 4.23 -2.81 7.31
N PHE A 114 4.52 -1.92 6.37
CA PHE A 114 4.78 -2.27 4.98
C PHE A 114 6.03 -1.58 4.45
N LYS A 115 6.93 -2.34 3.83
CA LYS A 115 8.11 -1.84 3.13
C LYS A 115 8.08 -2.35 1.68
N PRO A 116 7.53 -1.58 0.73
CA PRO A 116 7.37 -2.04 -0.64
C PRO A 116 8.69 -2.22 -1.37
N TYR A 117 9.69 -1.37 -1.10
CA TYR A 117 10.97 -1.40 -1.78
C TYR A 117 12.12 -0.84 -0.93
N ASN A 118 13.32 -1.22 -1.34
CA ASN A 118 14.60 -0.69 -0.90
C ASN A 118 15.51 -0.80 -2.12
N ILE A 119 15.63 0.28 -2.89
CA ILE A 119 16.29 0.30 -4.19
C ILE A 119 17.65 0.98 -4.02
N SER A 120 18.69 0.32 -4.49
CA SER A 120 20.02 0.88 -4.64
C SER A 120 20.35 0.93 -6.14
N ILE A 121 20.75 2.09 -6.65
CA ILE A 121 21.17 2.28 -8.05
C ILE A 121 22.58 2.85 -8.06
N ASN A 122 23.46 2.25 -8.88
CA ASN A 122 24.76 2.83 -9.18
C ASN A 122 24.62 3.79 -10.36
N ILE A 123 25.21 4.96 -10.27
CA ILE A 123 25.31 5.91 -11.37
C ILE A 123 26.56 5.53 -12.17
N PRO A 124 26.42 4.98 -13.41
CA PRO A 124 27.57 4.64 -14.23
C PRO A 124 28.28 5.90 -14.74
N ASP A 125 29.59 5.84 -14.89
CA ASP A 125 30.38 6.86 -15.58
C ASP A 125 29.95 6.93 -17.06
N ILE A 126 29.63 8.12 -17.57
CA ILE A 126 29.35 8.34 -18.99
C ILE A 126 30.70 8.59 -19.66
N PRO A 127 31.13 7.75 -20.62
CA PRO A 127 32.54 7.65 -20.98
C PRO A 127 33.06 8.93 -21.63
N THR A 128 33.78 9.74 -20.85
CA THR A 128 34.68 10.78 -21.36
C THR A 128 36.05 10.18 -21.73
N GLY A 129 36.06 9.00 -22.35
CA GLY A 129 37.27 8.32 -22.83
C GLY A 129 38.02 7.44 -21.82
N SER A 130 37.49 7.24 -20.61
CA SER A 130 38.12 6.37 -19.59
C SER A 130 37.60 4.92 -19.67
N ARG A 131 38.51 3.94 -19.77
CA ARG A 131 38.20 2.50 -19.90
C ARG A 131 37.81 1.80 -18.57
N ARG A 132 37.27 2.52 -17.59
CA ARG A 132 36.86 1.94 -16.30
C ARG A 132 35.36 2.13 -16.09
N ASN A 133 34.62 1.02 -15.99
CA ASN A 133 33.23 0.99 -15.51
C ASN A 133 33.16 1.23 -13.99
N THR A 134 33.79 2.29 -13.47
CA THR A 134 33.68 2.64 -12.04
C THR A 134 32.45 3.51 -11.84
N PRO A 135 31.49 3.12 -10.98
CA PRO A 135 30.36 3.98 -10.64
C PRO A 135 30.84 5.33 -10.09
N ILE A 136 30.27 6.43 -10.58
CA ILE A 136 30.55 7.79 -10.09
C ILE A 136 29.76 8.12 -8.81
N GLY A 137 28.74 7.31 -8.48
CA GLY A 137 27.99 7.44 -7.25
C GLY A 137 26.96 6.34 -7.02
N ILE A 138 26.34 6.32 -5.83
CA ILE A 138 25.30 5.39 -5.42
C ILE A 138 24.11 6.19 -4.86
N VAL A 139 22.91 5.82 -5.29
CA VAL A 139 21.63 6.29 -4.75
C VAL A 139 20.91 5.13 -4.08
N ASP A 140 20.73 5.22 -2.76
CA ASP A 140 19.86 4.32 -1.99
C ASP A 140 18.55 5.05 -1.66
N ASN A 141 17.41 4.47 -2.04
CA ASN A 141 16.07 4.97 -1.71
C ASN A 141 15.25 3.85 -1.06
N SER A 142 14.67 4.14 0.09
CA SER A 142 13.83 3.19 0.81
C SER A 142 12.63 3.90 1.42
N ILE A 143 11.47 3.26 1.36
CA ILE A 143 10.24 3.78 1.97
C ILE A 143 9.59 2.69 2.81
N GLY A 144 9.10 3.06 3.98
CA GLY A 144 8.31 2.19 4.85
C GLY A 144 7.08 2.91 5.38
N PHE A 145 6.02 2.16 5.62
CA PHE A 145 4.71 2.64 6.09
C PHE A 145 4.39 1.94 7.41
N VAL A 146 3.91 2.71 8.37
CA VAL A 146 3.15 2.19 9.51
C VAL A 146 1.72 2.67 9.35
N THR A 147 0.78 1.74 9.26
CA THR A 147 -0.64 2.05 9.03
C THR A 147 -1.46 1.68 10.25
N PHE A 148 -2.36 2.56 10.64
CA PHE A 148 -3.43 2.27 11.60
C PHE A 148 -4.75 2.30 10.87
N ALA A 149 -5.61 1.33 11.12
CA ALA A 149 -6.93 1.26 10.52
C ALA A 149 -8.01 0.95 11.54
N ALA A 150 -9.21 1.47 11.29
CA ALA A 150 -10.42 1.11 12.01
C ALA A 150 -11.59 1.00 11.04
N ALA A 151 -12.45 0.03 11.25
CA ALA A 151 -13.67 -0.15 10.46
C ALA A 151 -14.85 -0.55 11.31
N ARG A 152 -16.04 -0.19 10.81
CA ARG A 152 -17.32 -0.46 11.43
C ARG A 152 -18.33 -1.02 10.44
N LYS A 153 -19.16 -1.93 10.92
CA LYS A 153 -20.33 -2.48 10.22
C LYS A 153 -21.62 -1.71 10.54
N PHE A 154 -22.47 -1.56 9.52
CA PHE A 154 -23.73 -0.82 9.53
C PHE A 154 -24.80 -1.57 8.70
N GLY A 155 -26.06 -1.23 8.93
CA GLY A 155 -27.21 -1.78 8.20
C GLY A 155 -27.83 -3.04 8.84
N GLU A 156 -28.98 -3.43 8.32
CA GLU A 156 -29.58 -4.75 8.61
C GLU A 156 -28.65 -5.85 8.08
N GLU A 157 -28.49 -6.91 8.89
CA GLU A 157 -27.54 -8.01 8.69
C GLU A 157 -26.07 -7.60 8.48
N ASP A 158 -25.74 -6.35 8.81
CA ASP A 158 -24.44 -5.74 8.61
C ASP A 158 -23.95 -5.69 7.13
N SER A 159 -24.88 -5.41 6.22
CA SER A 159 -24.65 -5.31 4.77
C SER A 159 -23.71 -4.18 4.32
N LEU A 160 -23.42 -3.18 5.15
CA LEU A 160 -22.51 -2.06 4.84
C LEU A 160 -21.33 -2.04 5.81
N SER A 161 -20.12 -1.81 5.31
CA SER A 161 -18.97 -1.50 6.16
C SER A 161 -18.25 -0.25 5.67
N LEU A 162 -17.83 0.59 6.63
CA LEU A 162 -16.98 1.75 6.40
C LEU A 162 -15.70 1.59 7.19
N GLY A 163 -14.58 1.98 6.60
CA GLY A 163 -13.29 1.94 7.26
C GLY A 163 -12.47 3.18 6.95
N VAL A 164 -11.60 3.54 7.88
CA VAL A 164 -10.62 4.60 7.74
C VAL A 164 -9.25 4.07 8.11
N SER A 165 -8.22 4.57 7.45
CA SER A 165 -6.85 4.29 7.82
C SER A 165 -5.96 5.49 7.62
N VAL A 166 -4.79 5.42 8.24
CA VAL A 166 -3.78 6.44 8.25
C VAL A 166 -2.43 5.77 8.14
N ASP A 167 -1.67 6.14 7.12
CA ASP A 167 -0.30 5.72 6.95
C ASP A 167 0.66 6.81 7.43
N TYR A 168 1.70 6.38 8.14
CA TYR A 168 2.85 7.18 8.48
C TYR A 168 4.05 6.70 7.66
N PRO A 169 4.27 7.27 6.46
CA PRO A 169 5.44 6.97 5.65
C PRO A 169 6.71 7.56 6.26
N SER A 170 7.80 6.79 6.18
CA SER A 170 9.17 7.24 6.41
C SER A 170 10.00 6.84 5.20
N GLU A 171 10.57 7.84 4.54
CA GLU A 171 11.43 7.68 3.38
C GLU A 171 12.86 8.08 3.75
N SER A 172 13.84 7.31 3.28
CA SER A 172 15.27 7.60 3.43
C SER A 172 15.96 7.53 2.07
N ASP A 173 16.58 8.65 1.72
CA ASP A 173 17.42 8.83 0.55
C ASP A 173 18.87 9.02 0.97
N LYS A 174 19.77 8.27 0.33
CA LYS A 174 21.21 8.42 0.50
C LYS A 174 21.84 8.54 -0.88
N GLU A 175 22.47 9.67 -1.13
CA GLU A 175 23.25 9.90 -2.35
C GLU A 175 24.72 10.04 -1.95
N LYS A 176 25.59 9.25 -2.58
CA LYS A 176 27.04 9.35 -2.43
C LYS A 176 27.67 9.49 -3.81
N GLU A 177 28.45 10.55 -4.00
CA GLU A 177 29.25 10.77 -5.21
C GLU A 177 30.75 10.54 -4.90
N TYR A 178 31.45 9.78 -5.74
CA TYR A 178 32.83 9.35 -5.53
C TYR A 178 33.87 10.36 -6.06
N GLU A 179 33.56 11.12 -7.12
CA GLU A 179 34.50 12.09 -7.73
C GLU A 179 34.35 13.54 -7.21
N GLY A 180 33.33 13.83 -6.39
CA GLY A 180 33.00 15.20 -5.97
C GLY A 180 32.30 15.30 -4.63
N THR A 181 32.79 14.61 -3.60
CA THR A 181 32.48 14.75 -2.15
C THR A 181 31.06 15.20 -1.76
N LYS A 182 30.03 14.74 -2.47
CA LYS A 182 28.63 15.03 -2.12
C LYS A 182 28.08 13.82 -1.39
N HIS A 183 27.77 14.03 -0.12
CA HIS A 183 27.04 13.08 0.72
C HIS A 183 25.73 13.73 1.11
N MET A 184 24.63 13.34 0.45
CA MET A 184 23.30 13.79 0.81
C MET A 184 22.58 12.67 1.55
N PHE A 185 22.09 12.99 2.74
CA PHE A 185 21.20 12.14 3.50
C PHE A 185 19.91 12.91 3.73
N ARG A 186 18.80 12.40 3.19
CA ARG A 186 17.48 13.00 3.39
C ARG A 186 16.56 11.97 4.00
N THR A 187 15.85 12.38 5.04
CA THR A 187 14.74 11.62 5.60
C THR A 187 13.49 12.47 5.47
N SER A 188 12.45 11.90 4.86
CA SER A 188 11.14 12.52 4.76
C SER A 188 10.14 11.70 5.56
N LYS A 189 9.18 12.39 6.16
CA LYS A 189 8.04 11.76 6.84
C LYS A 189 6.77 12.45 6.40
N GLY A 190 5.68 11.70 6.36
CA GLY A 190 4.40 12.22 5.91
C GLY A 190 3.22 11.59 6.64
N PHE A 191 2.05 11.87 6.12
CA PHE A 191 0.79 11.32 6.58
C PHE A 191 -0.12 11.08 5.39
N ARG A 192 -0.73 9.90 5.29
CA ARG A 192 -1.67 9.56 4.21
C ARG A 192 -2.96 9.01 4.82
N PRO A 193 -4.05 9.77 4.83
CA PRO A 193 -5.35 9.23 5.20
C PRO A 193 -5.96 8.46 4.04
N SER A 194 -6.74 7.42 4.35
CA SER A 194 -7.57 6.70 3.38
C SER A 194 -8.90 6.29 4.00
N ILE A 195 -9.91 6.14 3.15
CA ILE A 195 -11.26 5.69 3.50
C ILE A 195 -11.67 4.56 2.59
N GLY A 196 -12.38 3.58 3.14
CA GLY A 196 -12.87 2.40 2.45
C GLY A 196 -14.36 2.19 2.71
N MET A 197 -15.03 1.56 1.76
CA MET A 197 -16.43 1.17 1.87
C MET A 197 -16.64 -0.19 1.21
N LEU A 198 -17.46 -1.03 1.82
CA LEU A 198 -17.92 -2.30 1.26
C LEU A 198 -19.42 -2.45 1.45
N TYR A 199 -20.11 -2.90 0.42
CA TYR A 199 -21.54 -3.15 0.45
C TYR A 199 -21.87 -4.54 -0.09
N ASN A 200 -22.55 -5.36 0.71
CA ASN A 200 -22.96 -6.70 0.33
C ASN A 200 -24.39 -6.67 -0.25
N LEU A 201 -24.47 -6.80 -1.57
CA LEU A 201 -25.73 -6.81 -2.31
C LEU A 201 -26.61 -8.02 -1.99
N LEU A 202 -26.03 -9.18 -1.66
CA LEU A 202 -26.79 -10.41 -1.46
C LEU A 202 -27.52 -10.41 -0.10
N GLU A 203 -26.85 -9.95 0.95
CA GLU A 203 -27.45 -9.79 2.27
C GLU A 203 -28.55 -8.73 2.27
N GLY A 204 -28.34 -7.62 1.55
CA GLY A 204 -29.37 -6.59 1.38
C GLY A 204 -30.61 -7.03 0.57
N LEU A 205 -30.54 -8.15 -0.15
CA LEU A 205 -31.64 -8.68 -0.98
C LEU A 205 -32.43 -9.80 -0.30
N SER A 206 -31.91 -10.43 0.76
CA SER A 206 -32.60 -11.52 1.48
C SER A 206 -33.91 -11.10 2.16
N ASN A 207 -34.18 -9.79 2.25
CA ASN A 207 -35.36 -9.20 2.90
C ASN A 207 -36.38 -8.58 1.93
N ASN A 208 -36.41 -8.95 0.64
CA ASN A 208 -37.52 -8.60 -0.27
C ASN A 208 -38.23 -9.83 -0.82
#